data_AF-A0A817YM93-F1
#
_entry.id   AF-A0A817YM93-F1
#
_cell.length_a   1.000
_cell.length_b   1.000
_cell.length_c   1.000
_cell.angle_alpha   90.00
_cell.angle_beta   90.00
_cell.angle_gamma   90.00
#
_symmetry.space_group_name_H-M   'P 1'
#
loop_
_entity.id
_entity.type
_entity.pdbx_description
1 polymer ?
#
loop_
_entity_poly.entity_id
_entity_poly.type
_entity_poly.pdbx_seq_one_letter_code
_entity_poly.pdbx_strand_id
1 'polypeptide(L)'
;MSLTLYVVLHIIETSRSTNVIPTEQHLFPLNNNTGTSSFMKYIQENTNLGIKWDRLLNPIKEPFTKNIHEQQHIQLALSLFKLILRFVNTSEHDIKRDRALGDYIVQMGLMNEVLRDEIMIQIINQIWNNIDLIKLNKAWILMFNCIGCFPPSSRFYKYLFKATCRVSNGI
;
A
#
# COMPACT_ATOMS: atom_id res chain seq x y z
N MET A 1 1.26 19.55 15.91
CA MET A 1 0.44 18.37 15.56
C MET A 1 0.18 18.40 14.06
N SER A 2 0.86 17.56 13.27
CA SER A 2 0.77 17.59 11.80
C SER A 2 -0.62 17.17 11.32
N LEU A 3 -1.16 17.82 10.28
CA LEU A 3 -2.43 17.44 9.61
C LEU A 3 -2.47 15.95 9.22
N THR A 4 -1.31 15.32 8.98
CA THR A 4 -1.18 13.89 8.72
C THR A 4 -1.71 13.05 9.88
N LEU A 5 -1.44 13.46 11.12
CA LEU A 5 -1.92 12.76 12.30
C LEU A 5 -3.44 12.95 12.46
N TYR A 6 -4.00 14.09 12.05
CA TYR A 6 -5.43 14.36 12.14
C TYR A 6 -6.23 13.53 11.12
N VAL A 7 -5.75 13.42 9.87
CA VAL A 7 -6.41 12.58 8.86
C VAL A 7 -6.29 11.10 9.22
N VAL A 8 -5.13 10.68 9.71
CA VAL A 8 -4.89 9.30 10.15
C VAL A 8 -5.70 8.97 11.42
N LEU A 9 -5.73 9.85 12.42
CA LEU A 9 -6.58 9.68 13.61
C LEU A 9 -8.05 9.72 13.23
N HIS A 10 -8.50 10.59 12.33
CA HIS A 10 -9.89 10.59 11.91
C HIS A 10 -10.27 9.30 11.18
N ILE A 11 -9.40 8.76 10.31
CA ILE A 11 -9.62 7.47 9.63
C ILE A 11 -9.56 6.28 10.61
N ILE A 12 -8.66 6.32 11.61
CA ILE A 12 -8.49 5.26 12.61
C ILE A 12 -9.59 5.30 13.70
N GLU A 13 -10.00 6.48 14.15
CA GLU A 13 -11.07 6.68 15.13
C GLU A 13 -12.44 6.36 14.51
N THR A 14 -12.63 6.68 13.23
CA THR A 14 -13.82 6.25 12.48
C THR A 14 -13.86 4.72 12.32
N SER A 15 -12.71 4.05 12.13
CA SER A 15 -12.66 2.59 12.01
C SER A 15 -12.71 1.82 13.36
N ARG A 16 -12.36 2.47 14.48
CA ARG A 16 -12.44 1.86 15.84
C ARG A 16 -13.79 2.06 16.53
N SER A 17 -14.47 3.18 16.29
CA SER A 17 -15.67 3.56 17.07
C SER A 17 -16.97 3.02 16.49
N THR A 18 -16.93 2.59 15.23
CA THR A 18 -18.04 1.94 14.56
C THR A 18 -17.49 0.67 13.95
N ASN A 19 -18.13 -0.49 14.12
CA ASN A 19 -17.92 -1.68 13.27
C ASN A 19 -18.33 -1.42 11.80
N VAL A 20 -18.09 -0.21 11.32
CA VAL A 20 -18.39 0.33 10.01
C VAL A 20 -17.02 0.56 9.39
N ILE A 21 -16.61 -0.44 8.61
CA ILE A 21 -15.66 -0.30 7.50
C ILE A 21 -16.03 1.00 6.77
N PRO A 22 -15.08 1.88 6.37
CA PRO A 22 -15.40 3.09 5.61
C PRO A 22 -16.42 2.73 4.52
N THR A 23 -17.65 3.20 4.72
CA THR A 23 -18.80 2.72 3.98
C THR A 23 -18.54 2.92 2.50
N GLU A 24 -18.76 1.86 1.75
CA GLU A 24 -18.80 1.78 0.30
C GLU A 24 -19.13 3.12 -0.37
N GLN A 25 -18.12 3.81 -0.90
CA GLN A 25 -18.21 4.65 -2.10
C GLN A 25 -16.85 5.29 -2.38
N HIS A 26 -16.17 4.72 -3.38
CA HIS A 26 -14.99 5.27 -4.08
C HIS A 26 -13.66 5.19 -3.35
N LEU A 27 -13.19 3.98 -3.07
CA LEU A 27 -11.74 3.75 -3.17
C LEU A 27 -11.38 3.74 -4.65
N PHE A 28 -10.55 4.70 -5.06
CA PHE A 28 -10.33 4.96 -6.48
C PHE A 28 -9.29 3.99 -7.04
N PRO A 29 -9.55 3.39 -8.22
CA PRO A 29 -8.55 2.61 -8.90
C PRO A 29 -7.39 3.53 -9.29
N LEU A 30 -6.16 3.16 -8.95
CA LEU A 30 -4.98 3.85 -9.47
C LEU A 30 -4.71 3.33 -10.87
N ASN A 31 -4.61 4.23 -11.85
CA ASN A 31 -4.27 3.87 -13.22
C ASN A 31 -3.45 4.97 -13.90
N ASN A 32 -3.03 4.72 -15.12
CA ASN A 32 -2.21 5.66 -15.91
C ASN A 32 -2.92 7.01 -16.19
N ASN A 33 -4.26 7.05 -16.14
CA ASN A 33 -5.07 8.22 -16.48
C ASN A 33 -5.40 9.10 -15.26
N THR A 34 -5.21 8.61 -14.03
CA THR A 34 -5.53 9.33 -12.76
C THR A 34 -4.55 10.45 -12.36
N GLY A 35 -3.74 10.98 -13.28
CA GLY A 35 -2.78 12.05 -12.97
C GLY A 35 -1.57 11.58 -12.13
N THR A 36 -1.30 10.27 -12.14
CA THR A 36 -0.22 9.56 -11.43
C THR A 36 1.18 9.80 -12.01
N SER A 37 1.36 10.78 -12.91
CA SER A 37 2.66 11.08 -13.55
C SER A 37 3.78 11.31 -12.54
N SER A 38 3.46 11.89 -11.37
CA SER A 38 4.44 12.06 -10.28
C SER A 38 4.79 10.72 -9.61
N PHE A 39 3.82 9.83 -9.39
CA PHE A 39 4.08 8.49 -8.86
C PHE A 39 4.85 7.63 -9.87
N MET A 40 4.50 7.67 -11.15
CA MET A 40 5.24 6.99 -12.21
C MET A 40 6.69 7.47 -12.30
N LYS A 41 6.93 8.78 -12.10
CA LYS A 41 8.29 9.31 -11.98
C LYS A 41 9.03 8.73 -10.77
N TYR A 42 8.37 8.62 -9.62
CA TYR A 42 8.95 7.94 -8.45
C TYR A 42 9.31 6.49 -8.77
N ILE A 43 8.39 5.73 -9.39
CA ILE A 43 8.61 4.34 -9.78
C ILE A 43 9.83 4.21 -10.68
N GLN A 44 9.95 5.05 -11.71
CA GLN A 44 11.10 5.05 -12.63
C GLN A 44 12.43 5.31 -11.92
N GLU A 45 12.44 6.28 -11.01
CA GLU A 45 13.67 6.68 -10.30
C GLU A 45 14.07 5.67 -9.22
N ASN A 46 13.10 5.10 -8.51
CA ASN A 46 13.31 4.40 -7.23
C ASN A 46 13.09 2.89 -7.28
N THR A 47 12.50 2.37 -8.36
CA THR A 47 12.19 0.94 -8.47
C THR A 47 12.90 0.26 -9.63
N ASN A 48 13.14 -1.04 -9.50
CA ASN A 48 13.71 -1.90 -10.53
C ASN A 48 12.76 -2.14 -11.72
N LEU A 49 11.49 -1.71 -11.62
CA LEU A 49 10.43 -2.00 -12.60
C LEU A 49 10.41 -1.02 -13.78
N GLY A 50 10.89 0.21 -13.57
CA GLY A 50 11.02 1.22 -14.63
C GLY A 50 9.70 1.50 -15.37
N ILE A 51 9.74 1.49 -16.71
CA ILE A 51 8.61 1.80 -17.60
C ILE A 51 7.55 0.68 -17.62
N LYS A 52 7.87 -0.53 -17.12
CA LYS A 52 7.00 -1.72 -17.16
C LYS A 52 6.10 -1.88 -15.93
N TRP A 53 5.84 -0.80 -15.19
CA TRP A 53 4.98 -0.88 -14.01
C TRP A 53 3.55 -1.28 -14.38
N ASP A 54 3.15 -2.46 -13.92
CA ASP A 54 1.79 -2.95 -13.97
C ASP A 54 1.51 -3.88 -12.78
N ARG A 55 0.24 -4.18 -12.53
CA ARG A 55 -0.18 -5.07 -11.44
C ARG A 55 0.44 -6.46 -11.61
N LEU A 56 1.17 -6.91 -10.59
CA LEU A 56 1.75 -8.24 -10.57
C LEU A 56 0.86 -9.18 -9.75
N LEU A 57 0.42 -10.27 -10.37
CA LEU A 57 -0.41 -11.30 -9.72
C LEU A 57 0.42 -12.49 -9.21
N ASN A 58 1.68 -12.59 -9.63
CA ASN A 58 2.58 -13.68 -9.29
C ASN A 58 3.67 -13.19 -8.33
N PRO A 59 4.24 -14.08 -7.50
CA PRO A 59 5.35 -13.74 -6.62
C PRO A 59 6.50 -13.07 -7.37
N ILE A 60 7.01 -11.99 -6.77
CA ILE A 60 8.16 -11.25 -7.30
C ILE A 60 9.46 -12.02 -7.03
N LYS A 61 10.45 -11.81 -7.89
CA LYS A 61 11.78 -12.44 -7.78
C LYS A 61 12.83 -11.51 -7.19
N GLU A 62 12.57 -10.19 -7.26
CA GLU A 62 13.45 -9.15 -6.75
C GLU A 62 12.58 -8.07 -6.07
N PRO A 63 13.11 -7.36 -5.05
CA PRO A 63 12.42 -6.24 -4.44
C PRO A 63 12.13 -5.14 -5.47
N PHE A 64 11.06 -4.39 -5.23
CA PHE A 64 10.72 -3.26 -6.09
C PHE A 64 11.72 -2.13 -5.92
N THR A 65 12.09 -1.80 -4.69
CA THR A 65 13.03 -0.72 -4.36
C THR A 65 14.49 -1.10 -4.63
N LYS A 66 15.26 -0.13 -5.15
CA LYS A 66 16.67 -0.33 -5.54
C LYS A 66 17.65 -0.38 -4.35
N ASN A 67 17.27 0.17 -3.20
CA ASN A 67 18.13 0.41 -2.04
C ASN A 67 18.14 -0.74 -1.03
N ILE A 68 17.54 -1.89 -1.36
CA ILE A 68 17.59 -3.10 -0.54
C ILE A 68 18.71 -4.00 -1.07
N HIS A 69 19.82 -4.06 -0.33
CA HIS A 69 21.00 -4.83 -0.73
C HIS A 69 21.28 -6.04 0.17
N GLU A 70 20.83 -6.01 1.42
CA GLU A 70 21.07 -7.09 2.36
C GLU A 70 20.17 -8.30 2.05
N GLN A 71 20.78 -9.49 1.97
CA GLN A 71 20.08 -10.72 1.59
C GLN A 71 18.87 -11.03 2.48
N GLN A 72 18.97 -10.76 3.79
CA GLN A 72 17.87 -10.91 4.73
C GLN A 72 16.67 -10.03 4.37
N HIS A 73 16.91 -8.75 4.05
CA HIS A 73 15.87 -7.80 3.69
C HIS A 73 15.28 -8.11 2.31
N ILE A 74 16.10 -8.60 1.37
CA ILE A 74 15.63 -9.10 0.08
C ILE A 74 14.64 -10.24 0.30
N GLN A 75 15.02 -11.28 1.05
CA GLN A 75 14.14 -12.43 1.32
C GLN A 75 12.85 -12.03 2.03
N LEU A 76 12.93 -11.09 2.97
CA LEU A 76 11.76 -10.53 3.65
C LEU A 76 10.85 -9.78 2.67
N ALA A 77 11.39 -8.93 1.80
CA ALA A 77 10.61 -8.22 0.78
C ALA A 77 9.86 -9.17 -0.16
N LEU A 78 10.51 -10.24 -0.63
CA LEU A 78 9.87 -11.25 -1.48
C LEU A 78 8.76 -12.01 -0.73
N SER A 79 8.99 -12.29 0.55
CA SER A 79 8.02 -12.98 1.41
C SER A 79 6.81 -12.10 1.72
N LEU A 80 7.04 -10.80 1.99
CA LEU A 80 6.01 -9.81 2.20
C LEU A 80 5.10 -9.66 0.98
N PHE A 81 5.65 -9.68 -0.23
CA PHE A 81 4.80 -9.61 -1.43
C PHE A 81 3.86 -10.80 -1.55
N LYS A 82 4.34 -12.02 -1.22
CA LYS A 82 3.48 -13.22 -1.19
C LYS A 82 2.37 -13.09 -0.15
N LEU A 83 2.67 -12.51 1.01
CA LEU A 83 1.68 -12.26 2.06
C LEU A 83 0.67 -11.20 1.65
N ILE A 84 1.10 -10.13 0.98
CA ILE A 84 0.22 -9.10 0.41
C ILE A 84 -0.70 -9.71 -0.64
N LEU A 85 -0.17 -10.50 -1.58
CA LEU A 85 -0.98 -11.24 -2.55
C LEU A 85 -2.01 -12.13 -1.85
N ARG A 86 -1.60 -12.86 -0.81
CA ARG A 86 -2.49 -13.72 -0.04
C ARG A 86 -3.57 -12.91 0.66
N PHE A 87 -3.23 -11.83 1.34
CA PHE A 87 -4.19 -10.95 2.04
C PHE A 87 -5.23 -10.38 1.05
N VAL A 88 -4.78 -9.80 -0.06
CA VAL A 88 -5.67 -9.21 -1.08
C VAL A 88 -6.56 -10.26 -1.74
N ASN A 89 -6.11 -11.50 -1.90
CA ASN A 89 -6.86 -12.57 -2.56
C ASN A 89 -7.52 -13.56 -1.58
N THR A 90 -7.50 -13.32 -0.27
CA THR A 90 -8.19 -14.19 0.70
C THR A 90 -9.69 -14.02 0.55
N SER A 91 -10.45 -15.11 0.72
CA SER A 91 -11.91 -15.08 0.68
C SER A 91 -12.48 -14.17 1.76
N GLU A 92 -13.65 -13.57 1.51
CA GLU A 92 -14.29 -12.62 2.42
C GLU A 92 -14.65 -13.22 3.79
N HIS A 93 -14.74 -14.55 3.88
CA HIS A 93 -15.19 -15.24 5.08
C HIS A 93 -14.08 -15.56 6.10
N ASP A 94 -12.80 -15.26 5.81
CA ASP A 94 -11.67 -15.57 6.71
C ASP A 94 -11.07 -14.33 7.39
N ILE A 95 -11.92 -13.60 8.12
CA ILE A 95 -11.57 -12.35 8.82
C ILE A 95 -10.40 -12.52 9.80
N LYS A 96 -10.31 -13.68 10.48
CA LYS A 96 -9.24 -13.96 11.44
C LYS A 96 -7.88 -14.05 10.74
N ARG A 97 -7.83 -14.73 9.59
CA ARG A 97 -6.62 -14.83 8.77
C ARG A 97 -6.25 -13.50 8.16
N ASP A 98 -7.22 -12.74 7.65
CA ASP A 98 -6.97 -11.40 7.10
C ASP A 98 -6.34 -10.51 8.17
N ARG A 99 -6.90 -10.49 9.38
CA ARG A 99 -6.33 -9.74 10.51
C ARG A 99 -4.90 -10.18 10.82
N ALA A 100 -4.66 -11.49 11.00
CA ALA A 100 -3.33 -12.00 11.32
C ALA A 100 -2.29 -11.67 10.23
N LEU A 101 -2.67 -11.76 8.96
CA LEU A 101 -1.79 -11.40 7.84
C LEU A 101 -1.51 -9.90 7.82
N GLY A 102 -2.53 -9.07 7.98
CA GLY A 102 -2.39 -7.61 8.01
C GLY A 102 -1.51 -7.14 9.17
N ASP A 103 -1.76 -7.65 10.38
CA ASP A 103 -0.98 -7.34 11.58
C ASP A 103 0.49 -7.72 11.40
N TYR A 104 0.76 -8.90 10.84
CA TYR A 104 2.12 -9.34 10.55
C TYR A 104 2.83 -8.43 9.54
N ILE A 105 2.17 -8.07 8.44
CA ILE A 105 2.74 -7.18 7.41
C ILE A 105 3.09 -5.82 8.03
N VAL A 106 2.19 -5.26 8.86
CA VAL A 106 2.42 -3.99 9.56
C VAL A 106 3.58 -4.10 10.54
N GLN A 107 3.62 -5.18 11.33
CA GLN A 107 4.69 -5.44 12.29
C GLN A 107 6.06 -5.49 11.62
N MET A 108 6.16 -6.11 10.44
CA MET A 108 7.40 -6.15 9.68
C MET A 108 7.89 -4.76 9.25
N GLY A 109 6.98 -3.85 8.87
CA GLY A 109 7.32 -2.46 8.55
C GLY A 109 7.69 -1.62 9.78
N LEU A 110 7.11 -1.92 10.95
CA LEU A 110 7.51 -1.31 12.21
C LEU A 110 8.94 -1.71 12.61
N MET A 111 9.26 -3.00 12.50
CA MET A 111 10.55 -3.56 12.90
C MET A 111 11.69 -3.27 11.91
N ASN A 112 11.39 -3.08 10.63
CA ASN A 112 12.38 -2.95 9.57
C ASN A 112 12.14 -1.66 8.78
N GLU A 113 12.74 -0.56 9.23
CA GLU A 113 12.51 0.77 8.62
C GLU A 113 12.85 0.80 7.13
N VAL A 114 13.89 0.07 6.73
CA VAL A 114 14.35 -0.07 5.34
C VAL A 114 13.28 -0.69 4.43
N LEU A 115 12.34 -1.47 4.97
CA LEU A 115 11.29 -2.14 4.21
C LEU A 115 9.97 -1.34 4.12
N ARG A 116 9.84 -0.20 4.81
CA ARG A 116 8.58 0.56 4.86
C ARG A 116 8.10 0.99 3.47
N ASP A 117 8.99 1.63 2.71
CA ASP A 117 8.67 2.08 1.35
C ASP A 117 8.42 0.88 0.42
N GLU A 118 9.18 -0.20 0.56
CA GLU A 118 8.99 -1.44 -0.19
C GLU A 118 7.59 -2.01 0.02
N ILE A 119 7.15 -2.16 1.28
CA ILE A 119 5.82 -2.65 1.63
C ILE A 119 4.75 -1.76 0.99
N MET A 120 4.87 -0.44 1.13
CA MET A 120 3.87 0.48 0.56
C MET A 120 3.82 0.40 -0.96
N ILE A 121 4.97 0.35 -1.67
CA ILE A 121 5.00 0.22 -3.13
C ILE A 121 4.40 -1.12 -3.57
N GLN A 122 4.70 -2.20 -2.86
CA GLN A 122 4.09 -3.51 -3.11
C GLN A 122 2.56 -3.50 -2.95
N ILE A 123 2.03 -2.78 -1.95
CA ILE A 123 0.58 -2.60 -1.79
C ILE A 123 0.01 -1.75 -2.93
N ILE A 124 0.66 -0.65 -3.32
CA ILE A 124 0.22 0.17 -4.46
C ILE A 124 0.18 -0.66 -5.75
N ASN A 125 1.10 -1.60 -5.93
CA ASN A 125 1.05 -2.51 -7.07
C ASN A 125 -0.26 -3.32 -7.14
N GLN A 126 -0.82 -3.70 -5.99
CA GLN A 126 -2.12 -4.40 -5.92
C GLN A 126 -3.33 -3.48 -6.09
N ILE A 127 -3.15 -2.18 -5.92
CA ILE A 127 -4.16 -1.14 -6.17
C ILE A 127 -4.15 -0.74 -7.66
N TRP A 128 -2.98 -0.74 -8.30
CA TRP A 128 -2.77 -0.31 -9.67
C TRP A 128 -3.56 -1.17 -10.67
N ASN A 129 -4.28 -0.55 -11.60
CA ASN A 129 -5.13 -1.18 -12.62
C ASN A 129 -6.07 -2.26 -12.07
N ASN A 130 -6.40 -2.23 -10.78
CA ASN A 130 -7.25 -3.23 -10.16
C ASN A 130 -8.71 -2.78 -10.23
N ILE A 131 -9.49 -3.49 -11.04
CA ILE A 131 -10.93 -3.25 -11.24
C ILE A 131 -11.82 -4.04 -10.28
N ASP A 132 -11.25 -5.01 -9.55
CA ASP A 132 -11.96 -5.81 -8.55
C ASP A 132 -12.07 -4.98 -7.27
N LEU A 133 -13.26 -4.41 -7.03
CA LEU A 133 -13.50 -3.48 -5.93
C LEU A 133 -13.28 -4.10 -4.55
N ILE A 134 -13.55 -5.39 -4.39
CA ILE A 134 -13.33 -6.10 -3.12
C ILE A 134 -11.84 -6.18 -2.83
N LYS A 135 -11.06 -6.62 -3.81
CA LYS A 135 -9.59 -6.71 -3.69
C LYS A 135 -8.94 -5.33 -3.53
N LEU A 136 -9.46 -4.35 -4.26
CA LEU A 136 -9.03 -2.96 -4.16
C LEU A 136 -9.28 -2.43 -2.75
N ASN A 137 -10.45 -2.67 -2.18
CA ASN A 137 -10.78 -2.29 -0.81
C ASN A 137 -9.82 -2.92 0.21
N LYS A 138 -9.57 -4.23 0.10
CA LYS A 138 -8.58 -4.92 0.95
C LYS A 138 -7.20 -4.26 0.85
N ALA A 139 -6.70 -4.03 -0.36
CA ALA A 139 -5.38 -3.43 -0.56
C ALA A 139 -5.28 -2.02 0.07
N TRP A 140 -6.33 -1.20 -0.06
CA TRP A 140 -6.38 0.12 0.56
C TRP A 140 -6.47 0.06 2.09
N ILE A 141 -7.26 -0.84 2.66
CA ILE A 141 -7.30 -1.06 4.12
C ILE A 141 -5.90 -1.39 4.64
N LEU A 142 -5.18 -2.28 3.96
CA LEU A 142 -3.80 -2.61 4.33
C LEU A 142 -2.86 -1.40 4.20
N MET A 143 -3.02 -0.59 3.15
CA MET A 143 -2.28 0.66 2.97
C MET A 143 -2.51 1.64 4.14
N PHE A 144 -3.77 1.86 4.53
CA PHE A 144 -4.10 2.76 5.64
C PHE A 144 -3.56 2.25 6.97
N ASN A 145 -3.61 0.94 7.21
CA ASN A 145 -2.98 0.35 8.40
C ASN A 145 -1.47 0.61 8.44
N CYS A 146 -0.77 0.48 7.31
CA CYS A 146 0.66 0.79 7.23
C CYS A 146 0.95 2.26 7.53
N ILE A 147 0.27 3.19 6.84
CA ILE A 147 0.43 4.64 7.03
C ILE A 147 0.10 5.06 8.47
N GLY A 148 -0.90 4.41 9.08
CA GLY A 148 -1.30 4.65 10.45
C GLY A 148 -0.27 4.23 11.49
N CYS A 149 0.54 3.22 11.19
CA CYS A 149 1.52 2.66 12.11
C CYS A 149 2.94 3.19 11.90
N PHE A 150 3.33 3.47 10.66
CA PHE A 150 4.65 4.01 10.35
C PHE A 150 4.59 5.02 9.21
N PRO A 151 5.35 6.13 9.30
CA PRO A 151 5.42 7.08 8.22
C PRO A 151 6.17 6.47 7.02
N PRO A 152 5.77 6.78 5.78
CA PRO A 152 6.63 6.56 4.64
C PRO A 152 7.89 7.43 4.72
N SER A 153 8.91 7.11 3.91
CA SER A 153 10.05 8.02 3.79
C SER A 153 9.63 9.39 3.25
N SER A 154 10.38 10.43 3.59
CA SER A 154 10.13 11.80 3.08
C SER A 154 10.09 11.85 1.55
N ARG A 155 10.84 10.96 0.88
CA ARG A 155 10.83 10.84 -0.58
C ARG A 155 9.50 10.31 -1.07
N PHE A 156 9.02 9.20 -0.49
CA PHE A 156 7.76 8.56 -0.89
C PHE A 156 6.51 9.38 -0.50
N TYR A 157 6.52 10.01 0.68
CA TYR A 157 5.41 10.83 1.18
C TYR A 157 4.98 11.93 0.19
N LYS A 158 5.95 12.60 -0.45
CA LYS A 158 5.72 13.64 -1.45
C LYS A 158 4.90 13.15 -2.66
N TYR A 159 5.00 11.87 -3.00
CA TYR A 159 4.30 11.27 -4.13
C TYR A 159 2.96 10.69 -3.74
N LEU A 160 2.86 10.07 -2.56
CA LEU A 160 1.62 9.53 -2.03
C LEU A 160 0.56 10.63 -1.85
N PHE A 161 0.92 11.75 -1.21
CA PHE A 161 0.00 12.87 -0.97
C PHE A 161 -0.51 13.51 -2.27
N LYS A 162 0.34 13.60 -3.30
CA LYS A 162 -0.04 14.19 -4.60
C LYS A 162 -0.95 13.26 -5.41
N ALA A 163 -0.81 11.95 -5.25
CA ALA A 163 -1.71 10.97 -5.85
C ALA A 163 -3.10 10.99 -5.19
N THR A 164 -3.17 11.11 -3.87
CA THR A 164 -4.45 11.12 -3.13
C THR A 164 -5.20 12.45 -3.22
N CYS A 165 -4.51 13.60 -3.23
CA CYS A 165 -5.18 14.92 -3.27
C CYS A 165 -5.74 15.32 -4.64
N ARG A 166 -5.34 14.68 -5.75
CA ARG A 166 -5.98 14.93 -7.05
C ARG A 166 -7.20 14.05 -7.30
N VAL A 167 -7.22 12.90 -6.66
CA VAL A 167 -8.37 12.00 -6.65
C VAL A 167 -9.57 12.64 -5.93
N SER A 168 -9.33 13.46 -4.89
CA SER A 168 -10.40 14.22 -4.21
C SER A 168 -10.88 15.46 -4.97
N ASN A 169 -10.09 15.99 -5.91
CA ASN A 169 -10.40 17.23 -6.64
C ASN A 169 -10.96 16.97 -8.05
N GLY A 170 -11.32 15.72 -8.35
CA GLY A 170 -11.97 15.28 -9.59
C GLY A 170 -13.48 15.03 -9.44
N ILE A 171 -14.08 15.56 -8.36
CA ILE A 171 -15.53 15.70 -8.17
C ILE A 171 -15.85 17.19 -8.30
#